data_AF-A0A5R2N198-F1
#
_entry.id   AF-A0A5R2N198-F1
#
_cell.length_a   1.000
_cell.length_b   1.000
_cell.length_c   1.000
_cell.angle_alpha   90.00
_cell.angle_beta   90.00
_cell.angle_gamma   90.00
#
_symmetry.space_group_name_H-M   'P 1'
#
loop_
_entity.id
_entity.type
_entity.pdbx_description
1 polymer ?
#
loop_
_entity_poly.entity_id
_entity_poly.type
_entity_poly.pdbx_seq_one_letter_code
_entity_poly.pdbx_strand_id
1 'polypeptide(L)' 'YRSEQYYMHVDPGNEVLATTTFTDAHFPGIGGVVMPVVWKRRYGAGKVFYSSLGHTADEFAVPEMALMVERGLLWAARG' A
#
# COMPACT_ATOMS: atom_id res chain seq x y z
N TYR A 1 12.01 7.76 1.32
CA TYR A 1 11.29 6.74 2.11
C TYR A 1 11.70 5.36 1.61
N ARG A 2 11.99 4.43 2.52
CA ARG A 2 12.39 3.06 2.18
C ARG A 2 11.59 2.10 3.07
N SER A 3 10.86 1.20 2.42
CA SER A 3 10.18 0.07 3.05
C SER A 3 10.28 -1.12 2.10
N GLU A 4 9.85 -2.29 2.55
CA GLU A 4 9.87 -3.51 1.74
C GLU A 4 8.87 -3.40 0.56
N GLN A 5 9.24 -3.97 -0.60
CA GLN A 5 8.36 -4.07 -1.76
C GLN A 5 7.78 -5.48 -1.84
N TYR A 6 6.45 -5.59 -1.95
CA TYR A 6 5.77 -6.88 -2.09
C TYR A 6 5.29 -7.07 -3.52
N TYR A 7 5.69 -8.19 -4.13
CA TYR A 7 5.17 -8.65 -5.41
C TYR A 7 3.97 -9.56 -5.13
N MET A 8 2.78 -9.18 -5.58
CA MET A 8 1.54 -9.81 -5.12
C MET A 8 0.56 -10.06 -6.26
N HIS A 9 -0.24 -11.12 -6.12
CA HIS A 9 -1.50 -11.23 -6.85
C HIS A 9 -2.55 -10.32 -6.18
N VAL A 10 -3.15 -9.42 -6.94
CA VAL A 10 -4.10 -8.41 -6.45
C VAL A 10 -5.33 -8.34 -7.34
N ASP A 11 -6.48 -7.98 -6.76
CA ASP A 11 -7.72 -7.77 -7.50
C ASP A 11 -7.68 -6.40 -8.23
N PRO A 12 -7.83 -6.36 -9.57
CA PRO A 12 -7.80 -5.13 -10.35
C PRO A 12 -8.91 -4.12 -10.02
N GLY A 13 -9.98 -4.55 -9.34
CA GLY A 13 -11.08 -3.70 -8.90
C GLY A 13 -10.78 -2.88 -7.63
N ASN A 14 -9.59 -3.01 -7.05
CA ASN A 14 -9.18 -2.19 -5.91
C ASN A 14 -9.01 -0.71 -6.32
N GLU A 15 -9.46 0.22 -5.47
CA GLU A 15 -9.14 1.64 -5.63
C GLU A 15 -7.72 1.87 -5.11
N VAL A 16 -6.77 1.94 -6.03
CA VAL A 16 -5.34 2.10 -5.73
C VAL A 16 -5.07 3.56 -5.34
N LEU A 17 -4.45 3.77 -4.19
CA LEU A 17 -4.10 5.07 -3.63
C LEU A 17 -2.60 5.38 -3.77
N ALA A 18 -1.76 4.34 -3.76
CA ALA A 18 -0.32 4.46 -3.99
C ALA A 18 0.24 3.18 -4.63
N THR A 19 1.26 3.37 -5.47
CA THR A 19 1.99 2.28 -6.14
C THR A 19 3.48 2.39 -5.85
N THR A 20 4.18 1.28 -6.08
CA THR A 20 5.64 1.24 -6.18
C THR A 20 6.02 0.64 -7.53
N THR A 21 7.23 0.94 -8.01
CA THR A 21 7.76 0.35 -9.25
C THR A 21 8.96 -0.51 -8.89
N PHE A 22 8.92 -1.77 -9.30
CA PHE A 22 10.04 -2.69 -9.13
C PHE A 22 11.21 -2.31 -10.03
N THR A 23 12.40 -2.64 -9.56
CA THR A 23 13.63 -2.61 -10.36
C THR A 23 14.17 -4.04 -10.45
N ASP A 24 15.04 -4.29 -11.43
CA ASP A 24 15.71 -5.59 -11.56
C ASP A 24 16.84 -5.81 -10.52
N ALA A 25 17.00 -4.91 -9.55
CA ALA A 25 18.12 -4.93 -8.60
C ALA A 25 18.14 -6.16 -7.69
N HIS A 26 16.97 -6.73 -7.38
CA HIS A 26 16.83 -7.88 -6.48
C HIS A 26 16.34 -9.15 -7.19
N PHE A 27 15.56 -8.99 -8.25
CA PHE A 27 15.05 -10.08 -9.08
C PHE A 27 15.09 -9.65 -10.56
N PRO A 28 15.93 -10.26 -11.40
CA PRO A 28 15.95 -9.96 -12.83
C PRO A 28 14.62 -10.34 -13.51
N GLY A 29 14.10 -9.44 -14.35
CA GLY A 29 12.92 -9.67 -15.19
C GLY A 29 11.61 -9.08 -14.64
N ILE A 30 11.66 -8.35 -13.52
CA ILE A 30 10.48 -7.65 -12.96
C ILE A 30 10.63 -6.12 -12.94
N GLY A 31 11.72 -5.59 -13.48
CA GLY A 31 11.94 -4.16 -13.62
C GLY A 31 10.80 -3.47 -14.38
N GLY A 32 10.35 -2.34 -13.84
CA GLY A 32 9.24 -1.57 -14.40
C GLY A 32 7.85 -2.08 -14.01
N VAL A 33 7.73 -3.22 -13.33
CA VAL A 33 6.43 -3.69 -12.83
C VAL A 33 5.92 -2.73 -11.75
N VAL A 34 4.71 -2.19 -11.98
CA VAL A 34 4.04 -1.27 -11.05
C VAL A 34 3.08 -2.07 -10.18
N MET A 35 3.37 -2.17 -8.88
CA MET A 35 2.51 -2.85 -7.91
C MET A 35 1.81 -1.88 -6.97
N PRO A 36 0.54 -2.12 -6.61
CA PRO A 36 -0.13 -1.32 -5.60
C PRO A 36 0.45 -1.62 -4.22
N VAL A 37 0.68 -0.56 -3.45
CA VAL A 37 1.17 -0.64 -2.05
C VAL A 37 0.16 -0.09 -1.06
N VAL A 38 -0.75 0.78 -1.51
CA VAL A 38 -1.90 1.23 -0.72
C VAL A 38 -3.14 1.22 -1.58
N TRP A 39 -4.22 0.60 -1.10
CA TRP A 39 -5.50 0.58 -1.79
C TRP A 39 -6.64 0.47 -0.77
N LYS A 40 -7.85 0.75 -1.24
CA LYS A 40 -9.08 0.54 -0.46
C LYS A 40 -10.16 -0.08 -1.33
N ARG A 41 -11.13 -0.72 -0.69
CA ARG A 41 -12.25 -1.39 -1.35
C ARG A 41 -13.44 -1.55 -0.41
N ARG A 42 -14.64 -1.65 -0.99
CA ARG A 42 -15.82 -2.14 -0.28
C ARG A 42 -15.96 -3.66 -0.41
N TYR A 43 -16.31 -4.31 0.70
CA TYR A 43 -16.69 -5.71 0.72
C TYR A 43 -18.09 -5.83 1.35
N GLY A 44 -19.11 -5.90 0.50
CA GLY A 44 -20.49 -5.67 0.92
C GLY A 44 -20.64 -4.29 1.57
N ALA A 45 -21.20 -4.24 2.78
CA ALA A 45 -21.29 -3.01 3.56
C ALA A 45 -19.94 -2.57 4.17
N GLY A 46 -18.99 -3.50 4.33
CA GLY A 46 -17.70 -3.26 4.98
C GLY A 46 -16.72 -2.45 4.13
N LYS A 47 -15.77 -1.81 4.83
CA LYS A 47 -14.69 -1.03 4.24
C LYS A 47 -13.34 -1.68 4.56
N VAL A 48 -12.56 -1.93 3.52
CA VAL A 48 -11.22 -2.52 3.61
C VAL A 48 -10.21 -1.47 3.16
N PHE A 49 -9.27 -1.15 4.05
CA PHE A 49 -8.09 -0.35 3.73
C PHE A 49 -6.87 -1.27 3.89
N TYR A 50 -5.99 -1.27 2.89
CA TYR A 50 -4.76 -2.04 2.89
C TYR A 50 -3.58 -1.10 2.65
N SER A 51 -2.51 -1.29 3.42
CA SER A 51 -1.22 -0.66 3.24
C SER A 51 -0.13 -1.70 3.48
N SER A 52 0.76 -1.89 2.51
CA SER A 52 1.96 -2.70 2.65
C SER A 52 3.17 -1.92 3.17
N LEU A 53 2.98 -0.62 3.43
CA LEU A 53 3.97 0.27 4.02
C LEU A 53 4.03 0.05 5.55
N GLY A 54 5.20 0.24 6.16
CA GLY A 54 5.39 0.12 7.60
C GLY A 54 6.04 -1.19 8.05
N HIS A 55 7.15 -1.60 7.43
CA HIS A 55 7.91 -2.78 7.86
C HIS A 55 8.51 -2.59 9.28
N THR A 56 8.84 -1.35 9.66
CA THR A 56 9.24 -0.99 11.03
C THR A 56 8.48 0.23 11.57
N ALA A 57 8.45 0.38 12.89
CA ALA A 57 7.77 1.51 13.56
C ALA A 57 8.42 2.87 13.25
N ASP A 58 9.73 2.90 12.99
CA ASP A 58 10.46 4.13 12.67
C ASP A 58 9.96 4.80 11.38
N GLU A 59 9.29 4.05 10.50
CA GLU A 59 8.69 4.59 9.29
C GLU A 59 7.57 5.62 9.56
N PHE A 60 6.97 5.60 10.76
CA PHE A 60 6.02 6.65 11.19
C PHE A 60 6.69 8.02 11.39
N ALA A 61 8.03 8.09 11.43
CA ALA A 61 8.75 9.36 11.38
C ALA A 61 8.62 10.06 10.02
N VAL A 62 8.18 9.35 8.96
CA VAL A 62 7.87 9.93 7.65
C VAL A 62 6.41 10.44 7.67
N PRO A 63 6.19 11.77 7.63
CA PRO A 63 4.85 12.33 7.85
C PRO A 63 3.81 11.85 6.84
N GLU A 64 4.20 11.64 5.59
CA GLU A 64 3.30 11.17 4.53
C GLU A 64 2.84 9.73 4.76
N MET A 65 3.73 8.87 5.26
CA MET A 65 3.41 7.48 5.62
C MET A 65 2.42 7.48 6.78
N ALA A 66 2.74 8.20 7.87
CA ALA A 66 1.89 8.28 9.05
C ALA A 66 0.49 8.81 8.71
N LEU A 67 0.43 9.88 7.90
CA LEU A 67 -0.83 10.49 7.46
C LEU A 67 -1.66 9.55 6.57
N MET A 68 -1.01 8.74 5.73
CA MET A 68 -1.70 7.74 4.90
C MET A 68 -2.37 6.68 5.78
N VAL A 69 -1.64 6.15 6.77
CA VAL A 69 -2.17 5.15 7.71
C VAL A 69 -3.31 5.75 8.54
N GLU A 70 -3.13 6.94 9.12
CA GLU A 70 -4.16 7.63 9.90
C GLU A 70 -5.45 7.80 9.09
N ARG A 71 -5.35 8.36 7.88
CA ARG A 71 -6.51 8.60 7.01
C ARG A 71 -7.18 7.30 6.57
N GLY A 72 -6.40 6.27 6.27
CA GLY A 72 -6.91 4.95 5.91
C GLY A 72 -7.71 4.29 7.04
N LEU A 73 -7.17 4.34 8.26
CA LEU A 73 -7.83 3.83 9.47
C LEU A 73 -9.12 4.61 9.76
N LEU A 74 -9.07 5.94 9.72
CA LEU A 74 -10.25 6.79 9.92
C LEU A 74 -11.32 6.54 8.85
N TRP A 75 -10.92 6.38 7.59
CA TRP A 75 -11.86 6.06 6.51
C TRP A 75 -12.53 4.70 6.73
N ALA A 76 -11.77 3.68 7.13
CA ALA A 76 -12.30 2.34 7.38
C ALA A 76 -13.24 2.30 8.60
N ALA A 77 -12.94 3.08 9.65
CA ALA A 77 -13.67 3.08 10.91
C ALA A 77 -14.97 3.90 10.91
N ARG A 78 -15.07 4.94 10.08
CA ARG A 78 -16.31 5.75 9.98
C ARG A 78 -17.44 4.92 9.38
N GLY A 79 -18.69 5.15 9.77
CA GLY A 79 -19.88 4.55 9.13
C GLY A 79 -20.14 5.18 7.77
#